data_AF-A0A6G3LEE3-F1
#
_entry.id   AF-A0A6G3LEE3-F1
#
_cell.length_a   1.000
_cell.length_b   1.000
_cell.length_c   1.000
_cell.angle_alpha   90.00
_cell.angle_beta   90.00
_cell.angle_gamma   90.00
#
_symmetry.space_group_name_H-M   'P 1'
#
loop_
_entity.id
_entity.type
_entity.pdbx_description
1 polymer ?
#
loop_
_entity_poly.entity_id
_entity_poly.type
_entity_poly.pdbx_seq_one_letter_code
_entity_poly.pdbx_strand_id
1 'polypeptide(L)'
;MGVKIRDLIPETAIKVVELNELRDKAIALDAYNMLYQFLAAIRQPDGTPLMDSNGQITSHLSGLFYRTVNFIESGIKPIYVFDGKPPSLKEKELLNRKKRKEEAEAKYREAVKEARVEEARIYAQMAVRLTDNMVEDGKRLLK
;
A
#
# COMPACT_ATOMS: atom_id res chain seq x y z
N MET A 1 -5.46 -4.89 -1.24
CA MET A 1 -5.89 -5.90 -2.24
C MET A 1 -6.14 -7.21 -1.52
N GLY A 2 -7.20 -7.97 -1.84
CA GLY A 2 -7.51 -9.22 -1.14
C GLY A 2 -8.87 -9.78 -1.53
N VAL A 3 -9.31 -10.81 -0.81
CA VAL A 3 -10.64 -11.42 -0.97
C VAL A 3 -11.66 -10.62 -0.15
N LYS A 4 -12.78 -10.22 -0.76
CA LYS A 4 -13.84 -9.44 -0.09
C LYS A 4 -14.77 -10.35 0.72
N ILE A 5 -14.32 -10.78 1.89
CA ILE A 5 -15.07 -11.69 2.77
C ILE A 5 -15.39 -11.06 4.14
N ARG A 6 -15.10 -9.78 4.35
CA ARG A 6 -15.27 -9.10 5.65
C ARG A 6 -16.68 -9.30 6.21
N ASP A 7 -17.70 -9.14 5.39
CA ASP A 7 -19.11 -9.22 5.79
C ASP A 7 -19.56 -10.67 6.10
N LEU A 8 -18.71 -11.66 5.79
CA LEU A 8 -18.95 -13.07 6.09
C LEU A 8 -18.26 -13.51 7.40
N ILE A 9 -17.39 -12.69 7.98
CA ILE A 9 -16.69 -13.01 9.23
C ILE A 9 -17.66 -12.76 10.40
N PRO A 10 -18.00 -13.77 11.21
CA PRO A 10 -18.92 -13.58 12.33
C PRO A 10 -18.31 -12.66 13.39
N GLU A 11 -19.13 -11.81 14.01
CA GLU A 11 -18.66 -10.86 15.04
C GLU A 11 -17.95 -11.55 16.20
N THR A 12 -18.36 -12.77 16.54
CA THR A 12 -17.73 -13.60 17.58
C THR A 12 -16.28 -13.99 17.28
N ALA A 13 -15.86 -13.90 16.01
CA ALA A 13 -14.48 -14.12 15.59
C ALA A 13 -13.66 -12.82 15.47
N ILE A 14 -14.26 -11.64 15.70
CA ILE A 14 -13.61 -10.34 15.57
C ILE A 14 -13.29 -9.81 16.96
N LYS A 15 -12.01 -9.60 17.23
CA LYS A 15 -11.55 -8.87 18.40
C LYS A 15 -10.88 -7.57 17.97
N VAL A 16 -11.43 -6.44 18.41
CA VAL A 16 -10.77 -5.13 18.29
C VAL A 16 -9.74 -5.03 19.41
N VAL A 17 -8.52 -4.61 19.06
CA VAL A 17 -7.42 -4.45 20.00
C VAL A 17 -6.70 -3.13 19.72
N GLU A 18 -6.17 -2.53 20.77
CA GLU A 18 -5.28 -1.39 20.67
C GLU A 18 -3.84 -1.84 20.40
N LEU A 19 -3.01 -0.98 19.80
CA LEU A 19 -1.61 -1.32 19.49
C LEU A 19 -0.81 -1.70 20.74
N ASN A 20 -1.10 -1.08 21.88
CA ASN A 20 -0.43 -1.38 23.15
C ASN A 20 -0.71 -2.80 23.66
N GLU A 21 -1.84 -3.42 23.29
CA GLU A 21 -2.13 -4.81 23.63
C GLU A 21 -1.23 -5.80 22.88
N LEU A 22 -0.57 -5.35 21.81
CA LEU A 22 0.36 -6.13 21.00
C LEU A 22 1.82 -5.94 21.43
N ARG A 23 2.07 -5.26 22.54
CA ARG A 23 3.41 -5.08 23.10
C ARG A 23 4.13 -6.43 23.28
N ASP A 24 5.43 -6.42 23.00
CA ASP A 24 6.37 -7.55 23.04
C ASP A 24 6.07 -8.70 22.05
N LYS A 25 5.01 -8.58 21.23
CA LYS A 25 4.68 -9.57 20.21
C LYS A 25 5.51 -9.37 18.95
N ALA A 26 5.97 -10.49 18.39
CA ALA A 26 6.49 -10.54 17.03
C ALA A 26 5.32 -10.63 16.05
N ILE A 27 5.26 -9.71 15.08
CA ILE A 27 4.17 -9.63 14.11
C ILE A 27 4.75 -9.72 12.71
N ALA A 28 4.34 -10.75 11.96
CA ALA A 28 4.63 -10.87 10.54
C ALA A 28 3.70 -9.95 9.73
N LEU A 29 4.29 -9.07 8.95
CA LEU A 29 3.63 -8.06 8.15
C LEU A 29 3.84 -8.35 6.67
N ASP A 30 2.76 -8.45 5.90
CA ASP A 30 2.84 -8.52 4.44
C ASP A 30 3.35 -7.17 3.89
N ALA A 31 4.61 -7.16 3.46
CA ALA A 31 5.29 -5.96 3.02
C ALA A 31 4.67 -5.39 1.74
N TYR A 32 4.29 -6.25 0.78
CA TYR A 32 3.69 -5.79 -0.46
C TYR A 32 2.35 -5.08 -0.19
N ASN A 33 1.51 -5.67 0.65
CA ASN A 33 0.24 -5.07 1.03
C ASN A 33 0.45 -3.72 1.70
N MET A 34 1.38 -3.62 2.65
CA MET A 34 1.69 -2.36 3.33
C MET A 34 2.25 -1.29 2.38
N LEU A 35 3.18 -1.63 1.48
CA LEU A 35 3.70 -0.69 0.50
C LEU A 35 2.59 -0.13 -0.41
N TYR A 36 1.64 -0.98 -0.83
CA TYR A 36 0.46 -0.52 -1.56
C TYR A 36 -0.42 0.42 -0.73
N GLN A 37 -0.63 0.13 0.56
CA GLN A 37 -1.41 1.00 1.46
C GLN A 37 -0.71 2.36 1.62
N PHE A 38 0.60 2.40 1.76
CA PHE A 38 1.36 3.64 1.88
C PHE A 38 1.28 4.47 0.61
N LEU A 39 1.42 3.86 -0.56
CA LEU A 39 1.27 4.56 -1.84
C LEU A 39 -0.15 5.09 -2.09
N ALA A 40 -1.17 4.43 -1.54
CA ALA A 40 -2.54 4.88 -1.63
C ALA A 40 -2.83 6.03 -0.65
N ALA A 41 -2.40 5.89 0.61
CA ALA A 41 -2.79 6.78 1.71
C ALA A 41 -1.86 7.98 1.92
N ILE A 42 -0.56 7.84 1.67
CA ILE A 42 0.44 8.89 1.93
C ILE A 42 0.61 9.72 0.67
N ARG A 43 -0.09 10.86 0.63
CA ARG A 43 -0.17 11.76 -0.51
C ARG A 43 -0.04 13.21 -0.05
N GLN A 44 0.32 14.07 -0.98
CA GLN A 44 0.27 15.52 -0.79
C GLN A 44 -1.20 15.99 -0.69
N PRO A 45 -1.45 17.21 -0.19
CA PRO A 45 -2.81 17.74 -0.05
C PRO A 45 -3.61 17.78 -1.36
N ASP A 46 -2.92 17.93 -2.50
CA ASP A 46 -3.51 17.91 -3.84
C ASP A 46 -3.81 16.48 -4.35
N GLY A 47 -3.50 15.45 -3.55
CA GLY A 47 -3.70 14.05 -3.89
C GLY A 47 -2.59 13.42 -4.73
N THR A 48 -1.53 14.15 -5.08
CA THR A 48 -0.35 13.56 -5.75
C THR A 48 0.45 12.71 -4.75
N PRO A 49 1.18 11.67 -5.21
CA PRO A 49 2.06 10.92 -4.32
C PRO A 49 3.19 11.80 -3.78
N LEU A 50 3.74 11.44 -2.63
CA LEU A 50 4.96 12.08 -2.14
C LEU A 50 6.12 11.73 -3.07
N MET A 51 6.92 12.72 -3.45
CA MET A 51 8.03 12.58 -4.39
C MET A 51 9.31 13.27 -3.87
N ASP A 52 10.47 12.83 -4.33
CA ASP A 52 11.75 13.51 -4.11
C ASP A 52 11.98 14.64 -5.15
N SER A 53 13.13 15.33 -5.06
CA SER A 53 13.49 16.40 -6.00
C SER A 53 13.68 15.95 -7.45
N ASN A 54 13.84 14.65 -7.68
CA ASN A 54 13.99 14.04 -9.01
C ASN A 54 12.64 13.51 -9.53
N GLY A 55 11.55 13.70 -8.79
CA GLY A 55 10.21 13.23 -9.15
C GLY A 55 9.97 11.74 -8.87
N GLN A 56 10.84 11.06 -8.12
CA GLN A 56 10.65 9.66 -7.75
C GLN A 56 9.69 9.55 -6.57
N ILE A 57 8.75 8.60 -6.64
CA ILE A 57 7.73 8.41 -5.58
C ILE A 57 8.37 7.85 -4.31
N THR A 58 8.22 8.55 -3.18
CA THR A 58 8.80 8.19 -1.88
C THR A 58 7.76 7.86 -0.80
N SER A 59 6.45 7.93 -1.12
CA SER A 59 5.36 7.59 -0.18
C SER A 59 5.55 6.24 0.51
N HIS A 60 6.04 5.24 -0.23
CA HIS A 60 6.29 3.89 0.27
C HIS A 60 7.39 3.86 1.35
N LEU A 61 8.48 4.62 1.16
CA LEU A 61 9.58 4.74 2.13
C LEU A 61 9.16 5.52 3.37
N SER A 62 8.49 6.65 3.17
CA SER A 62 7.95 7.45 4.28
C SER A 62 7.01 6.61 5.14
N GLY A 63 6.08 5.89 4.51
CA GLY A 63 5.16 5.02 5.22
C GLY A 63 5.86 3.89 5.96
N LEU A 64 6.81 3.23 5.30
CA LEU A 64 7.57 2.14 5.90
C LEU A 64 8.36 2.62 7.12
N PHE A 65 9.07 3.75 7.01
CA PHE A 65 9.86 4.33 8.09
C PHE A 65 8.99 4.68 9.30
N TYR A 66 8.04 5.60 9.15
CA TYR A 66 7.25 6.09 10.28
C TYR A 66 6.35 5.00 10.87
N ARG A 67 5.79 4.09 10.05
CA ARG A 67 4.98 2.99 10.58
C ARG A 67 5.82 2.01 11.40
N THR A 68 7.03 1.70 10.94
CA THR A 68 7.95 0.82 11.66
C THR A 68 8.35 1.45 13.00
N VAL A 69 8.68 2.75 13.00
CA VAL A 69 8.97 3.49 14.25
C VAL A 69 7.80 3.41 15.21
N ASN A 70 6.57 3.72 14.78
CA ASN A 70 5.39 3.65 15.64
C ASN A 70 5.16 2.24 16.23
N PHE A 71 5.42 1.18 15.46
CA PHE A 71 5.33 -0.19 15.96
C PHE A 71 6.39 -0.47 17.04
N ILE A 72 7.64 -0.08 16.80
CA ILE A 72 8.73 -0.26 17.76
C ILE A 72 8.47 0.54 19.04
N GLU A 73 8.02 1.79 18.93
CA GLU A 73 7.63 2.62 20.08
C GLU A 73 6.48 2.01 20.89
N SER A 74 5.55 1.30 20.23
CA SER A 74 4.47 0.54 20.89
C SER A 74 4.98 -0.77 21.53
N GLY A 75 6.25 -1.12 21.35
CA GLY A 75 6.88 -2.36 21.81
C GLY A 75 6.60 -3.57 20.93
N ILE A 76 6.06 -3.38 19.73
CA ILE A 76 5.85 -4.45 18.75
C ILE A 76 7.19 -4.78 18.07
N LYS A 77 7.41 -6.06 17.75
CA LYS A 77 8.58 -6.55 17.01
C LYS A 77 8.17 -6.86 15.56
N PRO A 78 8.19 -5.89 14.63
CA PRO A 78 7.72 -6.09 13.27
C PRO A 78 8.67 -6.98 12.46
N ILE A 79 8.11 -7.92 11.69
CA ILE A 79 8.83 -8.79 10.75
C ILE A 79 8.19 -8.60 9.39
N TYR A 80 8.89 -7.95 8.46
CA TYR A 80 8.38 -7.72 7.10
C TYR A 80 8.63 -8.93 6.21
N VAL A 81 7.55 -9.46 5.64
CA VAL A 81 7.57 -10.60 4.72
C VAL A 81 7.32 -10.08 3.31
N PHE A 82 8.33 -10.23 2.46
CA PHE A 82 8.24 -9.88 1.04
C PHE A 82 7.89 -11.11 0.22
N ASP A 83 6.97 -10.95 -0.73
CA ASP A 83 6.59 -12.02 -1.65
C ASP A 83 7.79 -12.47 -2.49
N GLY A 84 7.85 -13.79 -2.73
CA GLY A 84 8.74 -14.39 -3.72
C GLY A 84 8.14 -14.34 -5.13
N LYS A 85 8.71 -15.14 -6.04
CA LYS A 85 8.19 -15.25 -7.40
C LYS A 85 6.75 -15.79 -7.39
N PRO A 86 5.77 -15.11 -8.03
CA PRO A 86 4.40 -15.60 -8.06
C PRO A 86 4.30 -16.91 -8.86
N PRO A 87 3.39 -17.84 -8.49
CA PRO A 87 3.13 -19.05 -9.26
C PRO A 87 2.48 -18.71 -10.62
N SER A 88 2.71 -19.55 -11.63
CA SER A 88 2.23 -19.36 -13.02
C SER A 88 0.72 -19.16 -13.12
N LEU A 89 -0.06 -19.80 -12.24
CA LEU A 89 -1.52 -19.65 -12.16
C LEU A 89 -2.00 -18.21 -11.87
N LYS A 90 -1.13 -17.30 -11.40
CA LYS A 90 -1.47 -15.89 -11.14
C LYS A 90 -1.35 -14.96 -12.35
N GLU A 91 -0.84 -15.41 -13.50
CA GLU A 91 -0.60 -14.55 -14.66
C GLU A 91 -1.85 -13.82 -15.15
N LYS A 92 -2.99 -14.53 -15.27
CA LYS A 92 -4.26 -13.94 -15.70
C LYS A 92 -4.74 -12.82 -14.78
N GLU A 93 -4.60 -13.00 -13.46
CA GLU A 93 -4.98 -11.98 -12.48
C GLU A 93 -4.01 -10.79 -12.49
N LEU A 94 -2.72 -11.02 -12.70
CA LEU A 94 -1.73 -9.95 -12.87
C LEU A 94 -2.04 -9.10 -14.10
N LEU A 95 -2.41 -9.73 -15.21
CA LEU A 95 -2.81 -9.03 -16.44
C LEU A 95 -4.07 -8.17 -16.21
N ASN A 96 -5.09 -8.74 -15.56
CA ASN A 96 -6.31 -8.01 -15.20
C ASN A 96 -6.04 -6.83 -14.26
N ARG A 97 -5.11 -6.98 -13.29
CA ARG A 97 -4.67 -5.88 -12.43
C ARG A 97 -3.97 -4.79 -13.22
N LYS A 98 -3.11 -5.15 -14.17
CA LYS A 98 -2.42 -4.18 -15.04
C LYS A 98 -3.44 -3.36 -15.85
N LYS A 99 -4.41 -4.03 -16.49
CA LYS A 99 -5.46 -3.36 -17.27
C LYS A 99 -6.30 -2.40 -16.43
N ARG A 100 -6.75 -2.81 -15.23
CA ARG A 100 -7.50 -1.93 -14.32
C ARG A 100 -6.71 -0.68 -13.92
N LYS A 101 -5.40 -0.79 -13.74
CA LYS A 101 -4.54 0.36 -13.41
C LYS A 101 -4.40 1.32 -14.60
N GLU A 102 -4.23 0.79 -15.80
CA GLU A 102 -4.17 1.59 -17.03
C GLU A 102 -5.49 2.35 -17.28
N GLU A 103 -6.63 1.69 -17.08
CA GLU A 103 -7.95 2.31 -17.15
C GLU A 103 -8.13 3.41 -16.09
N ALA A 104 -7.71 3.15 -14.85
CA ALA A 104 -7.76 4.16 -13.78
C ALA A 104 -6.87 5.37 -14.10
N GLU A 105 -5.69 5.15 -14.68
CA GLU A 105 -4.77 6.22 -15.07
C GLU A 105 -5.33 7.09 -16.21
N ALA A 106 -6.05 6.48 -17.16
CA ALA A 106 -6.77 7.20 -18.19
C ALA A 106 -7.88 8.08 -17.61
N LYS A 107 -8.71 7.52 -16.72
CA LYS A 107 -9.79 8.25 -16.03
C LYS A 107 -9.26 9.36 -15.12
N TYR A 108 -8.11 9.14 -14.47
CA TYR A 108 -7.43 10.18 -13.71
C TYR A 108 -7.07 11.38 -14.59
N ARG A 109 -6.44 11.15 -15.75
CA ARG A 109 -6.07 12.23 -16.67
C ARG A 109 -7.28 13.01 -17.17
N GLU A 110 -8.39 12.33 -17.43
CA GLU A 110 -9.66 12.95 -17.83
C GLU A 110 -10.26 13.80 -16.70
N ALA A 111 -10.36 13.25 -15.49
CA ALA A 111 -10.88 13.97 -14.33
C ALA A 111 -10.05 15.21 -13.97
N VAL A 112 -8.71 15.15 -14.14
CA VAL A 112 -7.83 16.32 -13.98
C VAL A 112 -8.11 17.39 -15.02
N LYS A 113 -8.29 17.01 -16.31
CA LYS A 113 -8.63 17.95 -17.38
C LYS A 113 -9.96 18.67 -17.15
N GLU A 114 -10.92 17.97 -16.57
CA GLU A 114 -12.26 18.49 -16.29
C GLU A 114 -12.40 19.12 -14.89
N ALA A 115 -11.29 19.28 -14.16
CA ALA A 115 -11.25 19.83 -12.80
C ALA A 115 -12.16 19.08 -11.79
N ARG A 116 -12.42 17.80 -12.02
CA ARG A 116 -13.18 16.92 -11.12
C ARG A 116 -12.29 16.37 -10.02
N VAL A 117 -12.01 17.22 -9.03
CA VAL A 117 -11.00 16.99 -7.97
C VAL A 117 -11.22 15.67 -7.21
N GLU A 118 -12.47 15.38 -6.79
CA GLU A 118 -12.75 14.19 -5.99
C GLU A 118 -12.57 12.89 -6.79
N GLU A 119 -13.02 12.87 -8.04
CA GLU A 119 -12.85 11.71 -8.93
C GLU A 119 -11.39 11.51 -9.31
N ALA A 120 -10.66 12.59 -9.59
CA ALA A 120 -9.23 12.55 -9.85
C ALA A 120 -8.50 11.90 -8.65
N ARG A 121 -8.84 12.27 -7.41
CA ARG A 121 -8.26 11.66 -6.22
C ARG A 121 -8.48 10.14 -6.16
N ILE A 122 -9.72 9.69 -6.41
CA ILE A 122 -10.07 8.25 -6.38
C ILE A 122 -9.30 7.49 -7.47
N TYR A 123 -9.30 7.99 -8.70
CA TYR A 123 -8.61 7.33 -9.80
C TYR A 123 -7.08 7.32 -9.63
N ALA A 124 -6.51 8.38 -9.04
CA ALA A 124 -5.10 8.43 -8.70
C ALA A 124 -4.69 7.37 -7.67
N GLN A 125 -5.57 7.06 -6.70
CA GLN A 125 -5.35 5.98 -5.74
C GLN A 125 -5.45 4.59 -6.41
N MET A 126 -6.37 4.42 -7.34
CA MET A 126 -6.53 3.16 -8.09
C MET A 126 -5.37 2.89 -9.07
N ALA A 127 -4.76 3.94 -9.62
CA ALA A 127 -3.65 3.84 -10.58
C ALA A 127 -2.30 3.50 -9.93
N VAL A 128 -2.22 3.37 -8.60
CA VAL A 128 -0.97 3.11 -7.86
C VAL A 128 -0.23 1.87 -8.38
N ARG A 129 1.05 2.05 -8.69
CA ARG A 129 1.98 0.99 -9.10
C ARG A 129 3.09 0.84 -8.06
N LEU A 130 3.32 -0.40 -7.66
CA LEU A 130 4.51 -0.78 -6.92
C LEU A 130 5.49 -1.39 -7.94
N THR A 131 6.69 -0.86 -8.01
CA THR A 131 7.76 -1.34 -8.90
C THR A 131 8.79 -2.14 -8.11
N ASP A 132 9.60 -2.95 -8.79
CA ASP A 132 10.64 -3.75 -8.14
C ASP A 132 11.68 -2.86 -7.44
N ASN A 133 12.03 -1.70 -8.03
CA ASN A 133 12.94 -0.74 -7.40
C ASN A 133 12.42 -0.26 -6.04
N MET A 134 11.12 0.06 -5.96
CA MET A 134 10.50 0.48 -4.69
C MET A 134 10.49 -0.63 -3.64
N VAL A 135 10.39 -1.88 -4.07
CA VAL A 135 10.50 -3.04 -3.18
C VAL A 135 11.93 -3.17 -2.66
N GLU A 136 12.94 -3.03 -3.53
CA GLU A 136 14.34 -3.09 -3.14
C GLU A 136 14.74 -1.91 -2.23
N ASP A 137 14.26 -0.70 -2.50
CA ASP A 137 14.46 0.46 -1.63
C ASP A 137 13.83 0.23 -0.24
N GLY A 138 12.63 -0.36 -0.20
CA GLY A 138 11.97 -0.74 1.05
C GLY A 138 12.76 -1.80 1.83
N LYS A 139 13.30 -2.83 1.16
CA LYS A 139 14.18 -3.82 1.79
C LYS A 139 15.47 -3.19 2.30
N ARG A 140 16.04 -2.24 1.56
CA ARG A 140 17.26 -1.53 1.95
C ARG A 140 17.03 -0.66 3.19
N LEU A 141 15.87 0.00 3.28
CA LEU A 141 15.50 0.82 4.44
C LEU A 141 15.32 -0.01 5.73
N LEU A 142 14.86 -1.26 5.62
CA LEU A 142 14.62 -2.15 6.76
C LEU A 142 15.87 -2.92 7.23
N LYS A 143 16.98 -2.84 6.51
CA LYS A 143 18.27 -3.44 6.89
C LYS A 143 19.06 -2.48 7.77
#